data_AF-A0A2V5JU37-F1
#
_entry.id   AF-A0A2V5JU37-F1
#
_cell.length_a   1.000
_cell.length_b   1.000
_cell.length_c   1.000
_cell.angle_alpha   90.00
_cell.angle_beta   90.00
_cell.angle_gamma   90.00
#
_symmetry.space_group_name_H-M   'P 1'
#
loop_
_entity.id
_entity.type
_entity.pdbx_description
1 polymer ?
#
loop_
_entity_poly.entity_id
_entity_poly.type
_entity_poly.pdbx_seq_one_letter_code
_entity_poly.pdbx_strand_id
1 'polypeptide(L)'
;MQLPFRMLSIPAGENGKGDSLKLDLHIHTLDDPKDAVDYSAHQLLERARALGFRVLAITLHDAVFDRQQVFADAAAMGILLIPAAELRLCGADVIVLNVTGEEIAGIKDFDDLRRLRAQRGTSIFTIAPHPFYVFGSSIGSRLLKEIDCFDAIEICHFHKGFLNPNRRAEKVASRFGKPLIATSDAHRLHAFGHHYTSIPMPGQLTAENVFTALRMARLKLTSPPCSFVDLVTAIYFIFLAHPFRRRRKRRHMIRVARKQDCARQPLNLDFMSRDLPRVKKR
;
A
#
# COMPACT_ATOMS: atom_id res chain seq x y z
N MET A 1 -17.64 56.32 20.15
CA MET A 1 -16.16 56.31 20.13
C MET A 1 -15.70 55.11 20.92
N GLN A 2 -15.29 54.04 20.25
CA GLN A 2 -14.64 52.88 20.87
C GLN A 2 -13.73 52.29 19.79
N LEU A 3 -12.42 52.38 20.02
CA LEU A 3 -11.37 51.93 19.12
C LEU A 3 -11.33 50.40 19.09
N PRO A 4 -11.19 49.73 17.93
CA PRO A 4 -10.94 48.30 17.91
C PRO A 4 -9.46 48.00 18.16
N PHE A 5 -9.27 46.95 18.96
CA PHE A 5 -8.01 46.29 19.29
C PHE A 5 -7.19 45.98 18.02
N ARG A 6 -6.00 46.57 17.88
CA ARG A 6 -5.03 46.18 16.86
C ARG A 6 -4.47 44.79 17.22
N MET A 7 -4.88 43.78 16.47
CA MET A 7 -4.19 42.49 16.45
C MET A 7 -2.83 42.73 15.78
N LEU A 8 -1.75 42.65 16.54
CA LEU A 8 -0.38 42.71 16.05
C LEU A 8 -0.15 41.54 15.10
N SER A 9 -0.13 41.83 13.80
CA SER A 9 0.37 40.94 12.77
C SER A 9 1.90 40.84 12.88
N ILE A 10 2.39 39.64 13.17
CA ILE A 10 3.81 39.31 12.99
C ILE A 10 4.05 39.21 11.48
N PRO A 11 5.04 39.92 10.90
CA PRO A 11 5.33 39.80 9.48
C PRO A 11 5.87 38.38 9.23
N ALA A 12 5.20 37.66 8.34
CA ALA A 12 5.76 36.44 7.77
C ALA A 12 7.06 36.81 7.06
N GLY A 13 8.19 36.40 7.65
CA GLY A 13 9.49 36.54 7.02
C GLY A 13 9.48 35.84 5.67
N GLU A 14 9.91 36.55 4.64
CA GLU A 14 10.20 36.01 3.33
C GLU A 14 11.26 34.91 3.44
N ASN A 15 10.82 33.65 3.41
CA ASN A 15 11.66 32.51 3.05
C ASN A 15 10.87 31.64 2.07
N GLY A 16 11.13 31.86 0.77
CA GLY A 16 10.52 31.14 -0.35
C GLY A 16 10.95 29.67 -0.46
N LYS A 17 10.55 28.84 0.49
CA LYS A 17 10.39 27.39 0.33
C LYS A 17 9.05 27.02 0.94
N GLY A 18 8.00 26.92 0.13
CA GLY A 18 6.76 26.30 0.60
C GLY A 18 7.09 24.90 1.08
N ASP A 19 6.84 24.61 2.35
CA ASP A 19 7.14 23.31 2.95
C ASP A 19 6.53 22.21 2.09
N SER A 20 7.35 21.26 1.64
CA SER A 20 6.91 20.09 0.89
C SER A 20 7.07 18.86 1.77
N LEU A 21 6.09 17.97 1.77
CA LEU A 21 6.18 16.69 2.48
C LEU A 21 6.46 15.55 1.49
N LYS A 22 7.16 14.53 1.97
CA LYS A 22 7.44 13.29 1.22
C LYS A 22 6.39 12.24 1.53
N LEU A 23 5.96 11.54 0.49
CA LEU A 23 5.00 10.46 0.56
C LEU A 23 5.37 9.27 -0.31
N ASP A 24 4.98 8.09 0.15
CA ASP A 24 5.13 6.84 -0.58
C ASP A 24 3.87 5.97 -0.39
N LEU A 25 3.22 5.62 -1.50
CA LEU A 25 1.85 5.10 -1.51
C LEU A 25 1.75 3.66 -2.03
N HIS A 26 2.89 2.99 -2.19
CA HIS A 26 2.98 1.59 -2.62
C HIS A 26 4.10 0.92 -1.84
N ILE A 27 3.75 0.23 -0.75
CA ILE A 27 4.71 -0.36 0.19
C ILE A 27 4.16 -1.69 0.70
N HIS A 28 5.01 -2.72 0.68
CA HIS A 28 4.69 -4.03 1.26
C HIS A 28 5.37 -4.21 2.61
N THR A 29 4.81 -5.06 3.47
CA THR A 29 5.42 -5.41 4.75
C THR A 29 5.30 -6.92 5.01
N LEU A 30 5.88 -7.41 6.10
CA LEU A 30 5.70 -8.77 6.64
C LEU A 30 4.26 -9.28 6.56
N ASP A 31 3.30 -8.38 6.76
CA ASP A 31 1.87 -8.65 6.81
C ASP A 31 1.29 -9.02 5.43
N ASP A 32 2.06 -8.90 4.34
CA ASP A 32 1.58 -9.23 2.99
C ASP A 32 1.21 -10.72 2.87
N PRO A 33 -0.03 -11.06 2.48
CA PRO A 33 -0.46 -12.45 2.36
C PRO A 33 0.30 -13.26 1.30
N LYS A 34 0.71 -12.61 0.21
CA LYS A 34 1.29 -13.25 -0.96
C LYS A 34 2.81 -13.15 -0.94
N ASP A 35 3.36 -12.02 -0.51
CA ASP A 35 4.78 -11.76 -0.51
C ASP A 35 5.50 -12.18 0.76
N ALA A 36 6.78 -12.46 0.58
CA ALA A 36 7.69 -12.82 1.66
C ALA A 36 8.66 -11.67 1.92
N VAL A 37 8.10 -10.62 2.52
CA VAL A 37 8.83 -9.43 2.99
C VAL A 37 9.39 -9.71 4.39
N ASP A 38 10.58 -9.19 4.67
CA ASP A 38 11.36 -9.49 5.89
C ASP A 38 11.47 -8.31 6.86
N TYR A 39 10.61 -7.30 6.72
CA TYR A 39 10.54 -6.17 7.64
C TYR A 39 9.10 -5.87 8.08
N SER A 40 8.96 -5.40 9.32
CA SER A 40 7.66 -5.07 9.92
C SER A 40 7.21 -3.65 9.59
N ALA A 41 5.92 -3.38 9.75
CA ALA A 41 5.39 -2.02 9.64
C ALA A 41 6.05 -1.04 10.63
N HIS A 42 6.45 -1.49 11.83
CA HIS A 42 7.15 -0.63 12.79
C HIS A 42 8.54 -0.21 12.29
N GLN A 43 9.33 -1.15 11.74
CA GLN A 43 10.63 -0.83 11.14
C GLN A 43 10.49 0.15 9.96
N LEU A 44 9.40 0.02 9.18
CA LEU A 44 9.06 0.97 8.13
C LEU A 44 8.81 2.37 8.71
N LEU A 45 8.00 2.50 9.76
CA LEU A 45 7.69 3.79 10.39
C LEU A 45 8.94 4.48 10.95
N GLU A 46 9.83 3.72 11.62
CA GLU A 46 11.09 4.26 12.13
C GLU A 46 11.97 4.82 11.01
N ARG A 47 12.10 4.06 9.90
CA ARG A 47 12.86 4.50 8.72
C ARG A 47 12.21 5.70 8.04
N ALA A 48 10.89 5.70 7.92
CA ALA A 48 10.12 6.82 7.37
C ALA A 48 10.35 8.11 8.15
N ARG A 49 10.29 8.03 9.49
CA ARG A 49 10.60 9.15 10.37
C ARG A 49 12.02 9.66 10.16
N ALA A 50 13.01 8.76 10.10
CA ALA A 50 14.41 9.12 9.88
C ALA A 50 14.66 9.79 8.52
N LEU A 51 13.91 9.43 7.48
CA LEU A 51 14.03 9.98 6.12
C LEU A 51 13.12 11.19 5.85
N GLY A 52 12.30 11.59 6.82
CA GLY A 52 11.38 12.73 6.74
C GLY A 52 10.12 12.47 5.92
N PHE A 53 9.65 11.22 5.85
CA PHE A 53 8.36 10.89 5.26
C PHE A 53 7.22 11.21 6.22
N ARG A 54 6.13 11.74 5.69
CA ARG A 54 4.97 12.18 6.48
C ARG A 54 3.67 11.49 6.07
N VAL A 55 3.62 10.85 4.91
CA VAL A 55 2.44 10.12 4.44
C VAL A 55 2.89 8.79 3.85
N LEU A 56 2.26 7.70 4.29
CA LEU A 56 2.55 6.35 3.83
C LEU A 56 1.25 5.61 3.52
N ALA A 57 1.31 4.64 2.61
CA ALA A 57 0.29 3.62 2.47
C ALA A 57 0.95 2.24 2.42
N ILE A 58 0.51 1.32 3.27
CA ILE A 58 0.89 -0.10 3.22
C ILE A 58 -0.17 -0.80 2.37
N THR A 59 0.23 -1.28 1.20
CA THR A 59 -0.63 -1.82 0.15
C THR A 59 -0.44 -3.33 0.05
N LEU A 60 -1.06 -4.07 0.97
CA LEU A 60 -0.94 -5.54 0.95
C LEU A 60 -1.74 -6.11 -0.23
N HIS A 61 -1.28 -7.25 -0.75
CA HIS A 61 -1.99 -7.95 -1.81
C HIS A 61 -3.35 -8.53 -1.34
N ASP A 62 -4.43 -8.12 -1.99
CA ASP A 62 -5.83 -8.51 -1.72
C ASP A 62 -6.29 -8.34 -0.26
N ALA A 63 -5.62 -7.47 0.51
CA ALA A 63 -5.96 -7.22 1.91
C ALA A 63 -5.67 -5.77 2.29
N VAL A 64 -6.48 -5.22 3.20
CA VAL A 64 -6.18 -3.93 3.83
C VAL A 64 -5.35 -4.17 5.08
N PHE A 65 -4.26 -3.41 5.24
CA PHE A 65 -3.49 -3.41 6.47
C PHE A 65 -4.33 -2.79 7.61
N ASP A 66 -4.72 -3.60 8.60
CA ASP A 66 -5.58 -3.18 9.71
C ASP A 66 -4.96 -3.55 11.07
N ARG A 67 -3.94 -2.79 11.48
CA ARG A 67 -3.35 -2.88 12.82
C ARG A 67 -3.44 -1.54 13.53
N GLN A 68 -4.50 -1.34 14.30
CA GLN A 68 -4.78 -0.09 15.01
C GLN A 68 -3.58 0.48 15.79
N GLN A 69 -2.80 -0.38 16.47
CA GLN A 69 -1.58 0.02 17.18
C GLN A 69 -0.55 0.70 16.25
N VAL A 70 -0.37 0.19 15.03
CA VAL A 70 0.58 0.74 14.06
C VAL A 70 0.09 2.09 13.52
N PHE A 71 -1.22 2.26 13.33
CA PHE A 71 -1.78 3.57 12.98
C PHE A 71 -1.59 4.60 14.11
N ALA A 72 -1.77 4.19 15.36
CA ALA A 72 -1.53 5.04 16.52
C ALA A 72 -0.04 5.43 16.64
N ASP A 73 0.87 4.47 16.45
CA ASP A 73 2.32 4.71 16.43
C ASP A 73 2.70 5.69 15.31
N ALA A 74 2.17 5.49 14.10
CA ALA A 74 2.41 6.38 12.96
C ALA A 74 1.96 7.82 13.29
N ALA A 75 0.75 7.97 13.85
CA ALA A 75 0.22 9.27 14.24
C ALA A 75 1.09 9.95 15.32
N ALA A 76 1.57 9.19 16.32
CA ALA A 76 2.49 9.69 17.34
C ALA A 76 3.85 10.13 16.75
N MET A 77 4.29 9.50 15.65
CA MET A 77 5.46 9.90 14.88
C MET A 77 5.19 11.06 13.90
N GLY A 78 3.95 11.58 13.85
CA GLY A 78 3.54 12.63 12.92
C GLY A 78 3.38 12.14 11.47
N ILE A 79 3.27 10.84 11.25
CA ILE A 79 3.10 10.19 9.94
C ILE A 79 1.62 9.84 9.77
N LEU A 80 1.02 10.29 8.67
CA LEU A 80 -0.28 9.81 8.23
C LEU A 80 -0.12 8.47 7.52
N LEU A 81 -0.61 7.40 8.14
CA LEU A 81 -0.74 6.11 7.50
C LEU A 81 -2.14 5.99 6.90
N ILE A 82 -2.24 5.84 5.57
CA ILE A 82 -3.51 5.73 4.85
C ILE A 82 -3.84 4.24 4.66
N PRO A 83 -5.03 3.77 5.08
CA PRO A 83 -5.49 2.41 4.80
C PRO A 83 -5.52 2.15 3.30
N ALA A 84 -4.95 1.04 2.84
CA ALA A 84 -4.84 0.77 1.41
C ALA A 84 -4.73 -0.73 1.12
N ALA A 85 -4.98 -1.09 -0.14
CA ALA A 85 -4.76 -2.43 -0.66
C ALA A 85 -4.23 -2.37 -2.10
N GLU A 86 -3.43 -3.37 -2.47
CA GLU A 86 -3.13 -3.70 -3.86
C GLU A 86 -4.02 -4.88 -4.28
N LEU A 87 -4.96 -4.62 -5.19
CA LEU A 87 -5.92 -5.60 -5.69
C LEU A 87 -5.47 -6.19 -7.02
N ARG A 88 -5.73 -7.48 -7.20
CA ARG A 88 -5.63 -8.12 -8.51
C ARG A 88 -6.97 -8.16 -9.25
N LEU A 89 -7.23 -7.19 -10.13
CA LEU A 89 -8.46 -7.12 -10.92
C LEU A 89 -8.24 -7.61 -12.35
N CYS A 90 -8.95 -8.67 -12.73
CA CYS A 90 -8.88 -9.26 -14.08
C CYS A 90 -7.44 -9.53 -14.57
N GLY A 91 -6.54 -9.90 -13.65
CA GLY A 91 -5.13 -10.16 -13.93
C GLY A 91 -4.20 -8.93 -13.90
N ALA A 92 -4.70 -7.76 -13.51
CA ALA A 92 -3.93 -6.52 -13.38
C ALA A 92 -3.95 -5.98 -11.94
N ASP A 93 -2.83 -5.43 -11.49
CA ASP A 93 -2.70 -4.77 -10.19
C ASP A 93 -3.34 -3.39 -10.20
N VAL A 94 -4.01 -3.06 -9.09
CA VAL A 94 -4.67 -1.79 -8.85
C VAL A 94 -4.47 -1.41 -7.38
N ILE A 95 -3.97 -0.20 -7.12
CA ILE A 95 -3.90 0.33 -5.76
C ILE A 95 -5.14 1.15 -5.47
N VAL A 96 -5.75 0.88 -4.33
CA VAL A 96 -6.90 1.65 -3.81
C VAL A 96 -6.55 2.15 -2.41
N LEU A 97 -6.62 3.47 -2.24
CA LEU A 97 -6.30 4.16 -0.98
C LEU A 97 -7.57 4.65 -0.27
N ASN A 98 -7.49 4.70 1.05
CA ASN A 98 -8.52 5.11 2.01
C ASN A 98 -9.79 4.25 2.01
N VAL A 99 -9.60 2.93 2.04
CA VAL A 99 -10.65 1.91 1.92
C VAL A 99 -10.64 0.93 3.08
N THR A 100 -11.76 0.26 3.31
CA THR A 100 -11.91 -0.79 4.33
C THR A 100 -11.72 -2.19 3.75
N GLY A 101 -11.47 -3.17 4.61
CA GLY A 101 -11.38 -4.58 4.18
C GLY A 101 -12.68 -5.11 3.57
N GLU A 102 -13.84 -4.66 4.06
CA GLU A 102 -15.16 -5.04 3.53
C GLU A 102 -15.38 -4.51 2.11
N GLU A 103 -15.01 -3.25 1.86
CA GLU A 103 -15.08 -2.64 0.53
C GLU A 103 -14.20 -3.40 -0.46
N ILE A 104 -12.96 -3.71 -0.05
CA ILE A 104 -12.00 -4.47 -0.86
C ILE A 104 -12.51 -5.88 -1.18
N ALA A 105 -13.13 -6.58 -0.23
CA ALA A 105 -13.67 -7.92 -0.45
C ALA A 105 -14.84 -7.93 -1.47
N GLY A 106 -15.52 -6.80 -1.65
CA GLY A 106 -16.61 -6.63 -2.61
C GLY A 106 -16.16 -6.41 -4.06
N ILE A 107 -14.89 -6.05 -4.31
CA ILE A 107 -14.40 -5.69 -5.65
C ILE A 107 -13.84 -6.92 -6.36
N LYS A 108 -14.47 -7.32 -7.47
CA LYS A 108 -14.04 -8.46 -8.29
C LYS A 108 -13.49 -8.06 -9.65
N ASP A 109 -13.99 -6.94 -10.18
CA ASP A 109 -13.61 -6.42 -11.49
C ASP A 109 -13.55 -4.87 -11.50
N PHE A 110 -13.28 -4.31 -12.69
CA PHE A 110 -13.20 -2.87 -12.88
C PHE A 110 -14.57 -2.18 -12.76
N ASP A 111 -15.69 -2.88 -12.97
CA ASP A 111 -17.02 -2.29 -12.82
C ASP A 111 -17.39 -2.15 -11.34
N ASP A 112 -17.02 -3.10 -10.50
CA ASP A 112 -17.09 -2.96 -9.04
C ASP A 112 -16.25 -1.77 -8.57
N LEU A 113 -15.03 -1.61 -9.10
CA LEU A 113 -14.17 -0.47 -8.76
C LEU A 113 -14.80 0.86 -9.18
N ARG A 114 -15.42 0.94 -10.37
CA ARG A 114 -16.18 2.12 -10.80
C ARG A 114 -17.31 2.43 -9.85
N ARG A 115 -18.08 1.42 -9.43
CA ARG A 115 -19.18 1.58 -8.45
C ARG A 115 -18.66 2.15 -7.13
N LEU A 116 -17.58 1.58 -6.58
CA LEU A 116 -16.99 2.10 -5.34
C LEU A 116 -16.52 3.55 -5.51
N ARG A 117 -15.86 3.88 -6.62
CA ARG A 117 -15.42 5.26 -6.92
C ARG A 117 -16.60 6.22 -7.07
N ALA A 118 -17.70 5.80 -7.67
CA ALA A 118 -18.91 6.61 -7.77
C ALA A 118 -19.54 6.87 -6.38
N GLN A 119 -19.51 5.88 -5.49
CA GLN A 119 -20.06 5.99 -4.13
C GLN A 119 -19.18 6.84 -3.21
N ARG A 120 -17.86 6.63 -3.23
CA ARG A 120 -16.90 7.28 -2.33
C ARG A 120 -16.38 8.63 -2.88
N GLY A 121 -16.53 8.87 -4.18
CA GLY A 121 -16.10 10.11 -4.83
C GLY A 121 -14.61 10.38 -4.61
N THR A 122 -14.30 11.60 -4.15
CA THR A 122 -12.92 12.07 -3.95
C THR A 122 -12.26 11.56 -2.67
N SER A 123 -13.02 10.88 -1.79
CA SER A 123 -12.53 10.36 -0.51
C SER A 123 -11.62 9.14 -0.65
N ILE A 124 -11.63 8.47 -1.80
CA ILE A 124 -10.67 7.41 -2.15
C ILE A 124 -9.74 7.90 -3.25
N PHE A 125 -8.64 7.18 -3.44
CA PHE A 125 -7.69 7.48 -4.49
C PHE A 125 -7.15 6.20 -5.12
N THR A 126 -7.20 6.12 -6.45
CA THR A 126 -6.77 4.93 -7.18
C THR A 126 -5.54 5.18 -8.04
N ILE A 127 -4.61 4.24 -8.01
CA ILE A 127 -3.34 4.34 -8.76
C ILE A 127 -3.25 3.11 -9.66
N ALA A 128 -2.80 3.31 -10.90
CA ALA A 128 -2.36 2.23 -11.77
C ALA A 128 -0.89 1.93 -11.46
N PRO A 129 -0.56 0.90 -10.66
CA PRO A 129 0.81 0.55 -10.34
C PRO A 129 1.53 0.00 -11.57
N HIS A 130 2.80 0.38 -11.72
CA HIS A 130 3.76 -0.14 -12.72
C HIS A 130 3.13 -0.58 -14.06
N PRO A 131 2.37 0.29 -14.76
CA PRO A 131 1.36 -0.12 -15.75
C PRO A 131 1.91 -0.64 -17.08
N PHE A 132 3.21 -0.53 -17.34
CA PHE A 132 3.84 -1.03 -18.55
C PHE A 132 5.05 -1.91 -18.27
N TYR A 133 5.21 -2.31 -17.00
CA TYR A 133 6.31 -3.16 -16.61
C TYR A 133 6.07 -4.60 -17.10
N VAL A 134 7.13 -5.25 -17.58
CA VAL A 134 7.04 -6.57 -18.25
C VAL A 134 6.90 -7.71 -17.24
N PHE A 135 7.41 -7.50 -16.03
CA PHE A 135 7.33 -8.45 -14.93
C PHE A 135 6.26 -8.01 -13.92
N GLY A 136 5.65 -8.96 -13.22
CA GLY A 136 4.51 -8.67 -12.35
C GLY A 136 3.19 -8.61 -13.13
N SER A 137 2.14 -8.06 -12.52
CA SER A 137 0.81 -8.01 -13.13
C SER A 137 0.38 -6.61 -13.43
N SER A 138 1.24 -5.98 -14.21
CA SER A 138 0.98 -4.74 -14.91
C SER A 138 -0.29 -4.80 -15.78
N ILE A 139 -1.06 -3.71 -15.75
CA ILE A 139 -2.29 -3.55 -16.54
C ILE A 139 -2.03 -3.46 -18.07
N GLY A 140 -0.83 -3.06 -18.47
CA GLY A 140 -0.41 -2.98 -19.87
C GLY A 140 -1.31 -2.09 -20.73
N SER A 141 -1.63 -2.55 -21.95
CA SER A 141 -2.47 -1.80 -22.89
C SER A 141 -3.92 -1.63 -22.43
N ARG A 142 -4.40 -2.47 -21.50
CA ARG A 142 -5.75 -2.35 -20.93
C ARG A 142 -5.93 -1.03 -20.17
N LEU A 143 -4.84 -0.40 -19.70
CA LEU A 143 -4.90 0.91 -19.04
C LEU A 143 -5.66 1.94 -19.87
N LEU A 144 -5.55 1.90 -21.20
CA LEU A 144 -6.24 2.85 -22.08
C LEU A 144 -7.77 2.69 -22.05
N LYS A 145 -8.27 1.49 -21.77
CA LYS A 145 -9.70 1.19 -21.69
C LYS A 145 -10.27 1.48 -20.31
N GLU A 146 -9.47 1.24 -19.26
CA GLU A 146 -9.88 1.38 -17.86
C GLU A 146 -9.33 2.66 -17.21
N ILE A 147 -8.86 3.64 -18.01
CA ILE A 147 -8.18 4.86 -17.53
C ILE A 147 -9.07 5.70 -16.61
N ASP A 148 -10.39 5.57 -16.79
CA ASP A 148 -11.39 6.24 -15.98
C ASP A 148 -11.34 5.77 -14.53
N CYS A 149 -10.95 4.50 -14.27
CA CYS A 149 -10.83 3.89 -12.95
C CYS A 149 -9.67 4.42 -12.10
N PHE A 150 -8.74 5.19 -12.68
CA PHE A 150 -7.51 5.62 -12.02
C PHE A 150 -7.45 7.13 -11.85
N ASP A 151 -7.05 7.58 -10.67
CA ASP A 151 -6.76 9.00 -10.41
C ASP A 151 -5.32 9.34 -10.80
N ALA A 152 -4.38 8.39 -10.66
CA ALA A 152 -2.98 8.58 -10.99
C ALA A 152 -2.35 7.35 -11.65
N ILE A 153 -1.18 7.58 -12.24
CA ILE A 153 -0.36 6.54 -12.87
C ILE A 153 1.00 6.48 -12.17
N GLU A 154 1.43 5.28 -11.81
CA GLU A 154 2.71 5.09 -11.13
C GLU A 154 3.90 5.12 -12.10
N ILE A 155 4.99 5.75 -11.66
CA ILE A 155 6.33 5.61 -12.22
C ILE A 155 7.04 4.51 -11.43
N CYS A 156 7.29 3.39 -12.09
CA CYS A 156 7.98 2.26 -11.49
C CYS A 156 9.44 2.62 -11.17
N HIS A 157 9.92 2.20 -10.01
CA HIS A 157 11.31 2.40 -9.60
C HIS A 157 12.30 1.72 -10.55
N PHE A 158 11.90 0.60 -11.16
CA PHE A 158 12.75 -0.18 -12.06
C PHE A 158 12.79 0.40 -13.47
N HIS A 159 13.78 1.26 -13.72
CA HIS A 159 14.00 1.84 -15.04
C HIS A 159 15.48 2.21 -15.25
N LYS A 160 15.97 2.01 -16.48
CA LYS A 160 17.35 2.36 -16.86
C LYS A 160 17.50 2.65 -18.34
N GLY A 161 17.97 3.86 -18.68
CA GLY A 161 18.35 4.24 -20.03
C GLY A 161 17.23 3.99 -21.06
N PHE A 162 17.52 3.17 -22.08
CA PHE A 162 16.57 2.79 -23.13
C PHE A 162 15.48 1.82 -22.65
N LEU A 163 15.76 1.04 -21.61
CA LEU A 163 14.79 0.14 -20.96
C LEU A 163 14.01 0.92 -19.90
N ASN A 164 13.16 1.82 -20.37
CA ASN A 164 12.31 2.65 -19.50
C ASN A 164 10.83 2.55 -19.91
N PRO A 165 10.09 1.56 -19.34
CA PRO A 165 8.65 1.46 -19.53
C PRO A 165 7.86 2.68 -19.04
N ASN A 166 8.44 3.48 -18.13
CA ASN A 166 7.80 4.70 -17.62
C ASN A 166 7.59 5.74 -18.72
N ARG A 167 8.35 5.73 -19.82
CA ARG A 167 8.09 6.60 -20.98
C ARG A 167 6.69 6.39 -21.56
N ARG A 168 6.17 5.17 -21.49
CA ARG A 168 4.80 4.85 -21.94
C ARG A 168 3.77 5.30 -20.90
N ALA A 169 4.09 5.18 -19.61
CA ALA A 169 3.28 5.70 -18.52
C ALA A 169 3.12 7.23 -18.62
N GLU A 170 4.22 7.96 -18.83
CA GLU A 170 4.25 9.42 -19.03
C GLU A 170 3.40 9.86 -20.22
N LYS A 171 3.49 9.14 -21.35
CA LYS A 171 2.66 9.43 -22.53
C LYS A 171 1.16 9.26 -22.25
N VAL A 172 0.78 8.19 -21.55
CA VAL A 172 -0.63 7.96 -21.20
C VAL A 172 -1.10 9.00 -20.18
N ALA A 173 -0.29 9.28 -19.15
CA ALA A 173 -0.57 10.32 -18.16
C ALA A 173 -0.82 11.69 -18.83
N SER A 174 0.08 12.11 -19.73
CA SER A 174 -0.07 13.35 -20.48
C SER A 174 -1.30 13.35 -21.40
N ARG A 175 -1.62 12.21 -22.04
CA ARG A 175 -2.78 12.10 -22.94
C ARG A 175 -4.12 12.24 -22.21
N PHE A 176 -4.22 11.70 -20.99
CA PHE A 176 -5.47 11.66 -20.23
C PHE A 176 -5.49 12.63 -19.04
N GLY A 177 -4.50 13.52 -18.93
CA GLY A 177 -4.40 14.49 -17.84
C GLY A 177 -4.28 13.87 -16.46
N LYS A 178 -3.66 12.68 -16.34
CA LYS A 178 -3.49 11.99 -15.06
C LYS A 178 -2.16 12.39 -14.41
N PRO A 179 -2.13 12.72 -13.10
CA PRO A 179 -0.87 12.90 -12.39
C PRO A 179 -0.03 11.62 -12.39
N LEU A 180 1.28 11.80 -12.42
CA LEU A 180 2.26 10.75 -12.22
C LEU A 180 2.68 10.70 -10.75
N ILE A 181 2.80 9.51 -10.18
CA ILE A 181 3.26 9.30 -8.80
C ILE A 181 4.46 8.36 -8.82
N ALA A 182 5.55 8.75 -8.16
CA ALA A 182 6.67 7.87 -7.88
C ALA A 182 6.48 7.23 -6.49
N THR A 183 6.68 5.92 -6.42
CA THR A 183 6.55 5.09 -5.22
C THR A 183 7.70 4.09 -5.16
N SER A 184 7.96 3.51 -3.99
CA SER A 184 9.06 2.55 -3.85
C SER A 184 8.69 1.13 -4.26
N ASP A 185 7.42 0.71 -4.13
CA ASP A 185 7.03 -0.70 -4.23
C ASP A 185 7.96 -1.58 -3.36
N ALA A 186 8.20 -1.08 -2.14
CA ALA A 186 9.28 -1.60 -1.31
C ALA A 186 8.96 -3.00 -0.77
N HIS A 187 9.63 -3.98 -1.35
CA HIS A 187 9.69 -5.35 -0.84
C HIS A 187 10.88 -5.60 0.09
N ARG A 188 11.76 -4.62 0.22
CA ARG A 188 12.92 -4.61 1.11
C ARG A 188 13.06 -3.25 1.76
N LEU A 189 13.36 -3.23 3.06
CA LEU A 189 13.44 -1.99 3.82
C LEU A 189 14.47 -0.98 3.26
N HIS A 190 15.58 -1.46 2.68
CA HIS A 190 16.58 -0.57 2.09
C HIS A 190 16.09 0.14 0.83
N ALA A 191 15.15 -0.44 0.07
CA ALA A 191 14.60 0.15 -1.14
C ALA A 191 13.66 1.34 -0.81
N PHE A 192 13.03 1.30 0.37
CA PHE A 192 12.22 2.42 0.86
C PHE A 192 13.09 3.67 1.04
N GLY A 193 12.59 4.78 0.49
CA GLY A 193 13.23 6.10 0.54
C GLY A 193 13.91 6.57 -0.75
N HIS A 194 14.08 5.69 -1.74
CA HIS A 194 14.74 6.02 -3.01
C HIS A 194 13.77 6.56 -4.06
N HIS A 195 12.53 6.07 -4.06
CA HIS A 195 11.50 6.46 -5.01
C HIS A 195 10.27 6.94 -4.26
N TYR A 196 9.89 8.19 -4.46
CA TYR A 196 8.81 8.82 -3.71
C TYR A 196 8.31 10.09 -4.40
N THR A 197 7.14 10.54 -3.98
CA THR A 197 6.53 11.78 -4.44
C THR A 197 6.60 12.82 -3.33
N SER A 198 6.77 14.09 -3.69
CA SER A 198 6.63 15.21 -2.76
C SER A 198 5.50 16.13 -3.20
N ILE A 199 4.69 16.53 -2.23
CA ILE A 199 3.56 17.45 -2.41
C ILE A 199 3.76 18.70 -1.54
N PRO A 200 3.14 19.84 -1.90
CA PRO A 200 3.03 20.97 -1.00
C PRO A 200 2.36 20.54 0.32
N MET A 201 2.81 21.12 1.44
CA MET A 201 2.24 20.87 2.76
C MET A 201 0.75 21.28 2.74
N PRO A 202 -0.20 20.36 2.97
CA PRO A 202 -1.59 20.71 3.12
C PRO A 202 -1.81 21.43 4.46
N GLY A 203 -2.85 22.26 4.55
CA GLY A 203 -3.19 22.96 5.80
C GLY A 203 -3.48 22.01 6.97
N GLN A 204 -4.03 20.82 6.68
CA GLN A 204 -4.17 19.73 7.63
C GLN A 204 -3.76 18.41 6.97
N LEU A 205 -3.03 17.56 7.70
CA LEU A 205 -2.56 16.27 7.20
C LEU A 205 -3.66 15.20 7.30
N THR A 206 -4.58 15.22 6.33
CA THR A 206 -5.65 14.21 6.16
C THR A 206 -5.52 13.52 4.80
N ALA A 207 -6.11 12.33 4.65
CA ALA A 207 -6.09 11.60 3.39
C ALA A 207 -6.74 12.43 2.25
N GLU A 208 -7.87 13.08 2.52
CA GLU A 208 -8.59 13.91 1.54
C GLU A 208 -7.77 15.11 1.05
N ASN A 209 -7.05 15.78 1.95
CA ASN A 209 -6.18 16.90 1.58
C ASN A 209 -4.97 16.42 0.79
N VAL A 210 -4.40 15.26 1.15
CA VAL A 210 -3.33 14.62 0.37
C VAL A 210 -3.83 14.28 -1.03
N PHE A 211 -5.01 13.69 -1.17
CA PHE A 211 -5.59 13.34 -2.47
C PHE A 211 -5.91 14.58 -3.31
N THR A 212 -6.41 15.63 -2.68
CA THR A 212 -6.63 16.93 -3.35
C THR A 212 -5.32 17.49 -3.87
N ALA A 213 -4.26 17.47 -3.06
CA ALA A 213 -2.93 17.90 -3.48
C ALA A 213 -2.38 17.02 -4.62
N LEU A 214 -2.56 15.70 -4.57
CA LEU A 214 -2.15 14.79 -5.65
C LEU A 214 -2.86 15.08 -6.97
N ARG A 215 -4.13 15.49 -6.93
CA ARG A 215 -4.92 15.82 -8.14
C ARG A 215 -4.58 17.20 -8.71
N MET A 216 -4.27 18.19 -7.86
CA MET A 216 -4.17 19.61 -8.26
C MET A 216 -2.75 20.14 -8.35
N ALA A 217 -1.80 19.58 -7.58
CA ALA A 217 -0.47 20.16 -7.48
C ALA A 217 0.46 19.66 -8.58
N ARG A 218 1.46 20.50 -8.90
CA ARG A 218 2.64 20.05 -9.64
C ARG A 218 3.49 19.18 -8.71
N LEU A 219 3.37 17.86 -8.87
CA LEU A 219 4.07 16.89 -8.04
C LEU A 219 5.57 16.89 -8.34
N LYS A 220 6.39 16.83 -7.28
CA LYS A 220 7.83 16.63 -7.42
C LYS A 220 8.14 15.14 -7.25
N LEU A 221 8.52 14.50 -8.35
CA LEU A 221 8.82 13.08 -8.38
C LEU A 221 10.31 12.86 -8.14
N THR A 222 10.65 12.00 -7.19
CA THR A 222 12.02 11.53 -6.99
C THR A 222 12.03 10.06 -7.40
N SER A 223 12.65 9.77 -8.54
CA SER A 223 12.81 8.42 -9.06
C SER A 223 14.13 8.31 -9.82
N PRO A 224 15.27 8.12 -9.11
CA PRO A 224 16.56 7.98 -9.77
C PRO A 224 16.60 6.69 -10.61
N PRO A 225 17.34 6.66 -11.73
CA PRO A 225 17.47 5.44 -12.52
C PRO A 225 18.18 4.36 -11.70
N CYS A 226 17.78 3.09 -11.88
CA CYS A 226 18.39 1.98 -11.16
C CYS A 226 19.89 1.87 -11.47
N SER A 227 20.70 1.66 -10.42
CA SER A 227 22.08 1.26 -10.61
C SER A 227 22.15 -0.15 -11.21
N PHE A 228 23.32 -0.54 -11.73
CA PHE A 228 23.51 -1.91 -12.22
C PHE A 228 23.39 -2.94 -11.08
N VAL A 229 23.82 -2.57 -9.87
CA VAL A 229 23.69 -3.40 -8.68
C VAL A 229 22.22 -3.58 -8.30
N ASP A 230 21.42 -2.51 -8.34
CA ASP A 230 19.98 -2.59 -8.04
C ASP A 230 19.27 -3.51 -9.03
N LEU A 231 19.62 -3.40 -10.32
CA LEU A 231 19.10 -4.24 -11.39
C LEU A 231 19.37 -5.74 -11.12
N VAL A 232 20.62 -6.10 -10.86
CA VAL A 232 21.01 -7.49 -10.55
C VAL A 232 20.34 -7.98 -9.26
N THR A 233 20.29 -7.14 -8.23
CA THR A 233 19.72 -7.50 -6.92
C THR A 233 18.20 -7.67 -6.98
N ALA A 234 17.52 -6.87 -7.82
CA ALA A 234 16.10 -6.99 -8.10
C ALA A 234 15.79 -8.23 -8.95
N ILE A 235 16.58 -8.53 -9.98
CA ILE A 235 16.46 -9.76 -10.78
C ILE A 235 16.66 -10.99 -9.87
N TYR A 236 17.72 -11.02 -9.06
CA TYR A 236 17.95 -12.10 -8.09
C TYR A 236 16.78 -12.24 -7.11
N PHE A 237 16.18 -11.13 -6.67
CA PHE A 237 14.99 -11.18 -5.83
C PHE A 237 13.83 -11.86 -6.53
N ILE A 238 13.43 -11.31 -7.68
CA ILE A 238 12.23 -11.69 -8.42
C ILE A 238 12.31 -13.16 -8.84
N PHE A 239 13.47 -13.61 -9.33
CA PHE A 239 13.61 -14.95 -9.90
C PHE A 239 14.10 -16.02 -8.92
N LEU A 240 14.85 -15.65 -7.88
CA LEU A 240 15.47 -16.63 -6.97
C LEU A 240 14.95 -16.52 -5.54
N ALA A 241 15.22 -15.40 -4.87
CA ALA A 241 14.97 -15.27 -3.44
C ALA A 241 13.47 -15.27 -3.12
N HIS A 242 12.67 -14.55 -3.91
CA HIS A 242 11.25 -14.38 -3.68
C HIS A 242 10.45 -15.69 -3.89
N PRO A 243 10.63 -16.44 -4.99
CA PRO A 243 9.99 -17.75 -5.15
C PRO A 243 10.41 -18.75 -4.07
N PHE A 244 11.68 -18.75 -3.66
CA PHE A 244 12.17 -19.61 -2.59
C PHE A 244 11.54 -19.26 -1.23
N ARG A 245 11.50 -17.96 -0.88
CA ARG A 245 10.88 -17.46 0.35
C ARG A 245 9.37 -17.72 0.36
N ARG A 246 8.64 -17.49 -0.75
CA ARG A 246 7.22 -17.85 -0.89
C ARG A 246 6.99 -19.35 -0.67
N ARG A 247 7.82 -20.22 -1.28
CA ARG A 247 7.75 -21.68 -1.05
C ARG A 247 7.96 -22.05 0.41
N ARG A 248 8.92 -21.41 1.09
CA ARG A 248 9.17 -21.62 2.52
C ARG A 248 8.01 -21.13 3.40
N LYS A 249 7.47 -19.94 3.14
CA LYS A 249 6.28 -19.38 3.82
C LYS A 249 5.09 -20.34 3.68
N ARG A 250 4.81 -20.80 2.46
CA ARG A 250 3.75 -21.78 2.18
C ARG A 250 3.94 -23.09 2.94
N ARG A 251 5.17 -23.66 2.95
CA ARG A 251 5.49 -24.86 3.74
C ARG A 251 5.30 -24.64 5.24
N HIS A 252 5.68 -23.48 5.76
CA HIS A 252 5.48 -23.14 7.17
C HIS A 252 3.99 -23.02 7.51
N MET A 253 3.18 -22.31 6.71
CA MET A 253 1.73 -22.22 6.90
C MET A 253 1.07 -23.60 6.90
N ILE A 254 1.43 -24.48 5.96
CA ILE A 254 0.91 -25.87 5.93
C ILE A 254 1.30 -26.63 7.21
N ARG A 255 2.51 -26.44 7.72
CA ARG A 255 2.96 -27.10 8.97
C ARG A 255 2.21 -26.56 10.20
N VAL A 256 1.96 -25.26 10.26
CA VAL A 256 1.19 -24.63 11.35
C VAL A 256 -0.27 -25.07 11.32
N ALA A 257 -0.92 -25.06 10.14
CA ALA A 257 -2.29 -25.56 9.97
C ALA A 257 -2.43 -27.01 10.44
N ARG A 258 -1.51 -27.90 10.01
CA ARG A 258 -1.50 -29.32 10.46
C ARG A 258 -1.32 -29.48 11.97
N LYS A 259 -0.56 -28.60 12.62
CA LYS A 259 -0.41 -28.61 14.09
C LYS A 259 -1.67 -28.13 14.80
N GLN A 260 -2.36 -27.13 14.24
CA GLN A 260 -3.61 -26.61 14.80
C GLN A 260 -4.76 -27.62 14.63
N ASP A 261 -4.82 -28.33 13.51
CA ASP A 261 -5.79 -29.42 13.30
C ASP A 261 -5.54 -30.60 14.26
N CYS A 262 -4.28 -30.95 14.51
CA CYS A 262 -3.92 -31.98 15.49
C CYS A 262 -4.25 -31.58 16.93
N ALA A 263 -4.20 -30.28 17.25
CA ALA A 263 -4.55 -29.75 18.58
C ALA A 263 -6.07 -29.58 18.81
N ARG A 264 -6.90 -29.75 17.77
CA ARG A 264 -8.37 -29.65 17.83
C ARG A 264 -9.09 -31.00 17.91
N GLN A 265 -8.37 -32.12 18.10
CA GLN A 265 -9.02 -33.39 18.42
C GLN A 265 -9.70 -33.29 19.80
N PRO A 266 -11.01 -33.59 19.92
CA PRO A 266 -11.69 -33.52 21.21
C PRO A 266 -11.14 -34.60 22.14
N LEU A 267 -10.79 -34.19 23.37
CA LEU A 267 -10.63 -35.09 24.50
C LEU A 267 -11.95 -35.87 24.67
N ASN A 268 -11.95 -37.15 24.32
CA ASN A 268 -13.04 -38.07 24.64
C ASN A 268 -13.26 -38.03 26.16
N LEU A 269 -14.42 -37.54 26.59
CA LEU A 269 -14.98 -37.80 27.92
C LEU A 269 -15.33 -39.29 27.99
N ASP A 270 -14.39 -40.10 28.46
CA ASP A 270 -14.68 -41.41 29.03
C ASP A 270 -14.62 -41.27 30.56
N PHE A 271 -15.74 -40.84 31.17
CA PHE A 271 -15.92 -40.91 32.61
C PHE A 271 -17.35 -41.35 32.95
N MET A 272 -17.42 -42.53 33.58
CA MET A 272 -18.50 -43.06 34.44
C MET A 272 -19.70 -43.73 33.76
N SER A 273 -19.48 -44.97 33.34
CA SER A 273 -20.48 -46.05 33.43
C SER A 273 -20.13 -46.98 34.60
N ARG A 274 -20.76 -46.77 35.77
CA ARG A 274 -20.80 -47.75 36.85
C ARG A 274 -22.18 -47.77 37.54
N ASP A 275 -22.73 -48.98 37.56
CA ASP A 275 -23.63 -49.57 38.55
C ASP A 275 -25.12 -49.19 38.56
N LEU A 276 -25.92 -50.00 37.86
CA LEU A 276 -27.35 -50.23 38.14
C LEU A 276 -27.58 -51.72 38.50
N PRO A 277 -28.20 -52.05 39.65
CA PRO A 277 -28.41 -53.43 40.07
C PRO A 277 -29.63 -54.10 39.41
N ARG A 278 -29.46 -55.39 39.08
CA ARG A 278 -30.46 -56.33 38.54
C ARG A 278 -31.63 -56.53 39.51
N VAL A 279 -32.87 -56.32 39.02
CA VAL A 279 -34.10 -56.83 39.65
C VAL A 279 -34.55 -58.09 38.90
N LYS A 280 -34.64 -59.21 39.63
CA LYS A 280 -35.22 -60.49 39.19
C LYS A 280 -36.74 -60.38 39.12
N LYS A 281 -37.37 -60.84 38.03
CA LYS A 281 -38.79 -61.22 38.00
C LYS A 281 -38.91 -62.74 38.09
N ARG A 282 -39.67 -63.20 39.08
CA ARG A 282 -40.52 -64.39 38.98
C ARG A 282 -41.89 -63.92 38.49
#